data_AF-A0AAW5N6C7-F1
#
_entry.id   AF-A0AAW5N6C7-F1
#
_cell.length_a   1.000
_cell.length_b   1.000
_cell.length_c   1.000
_cell.angle_alpha   90.00
_cell.angle_beta   90.00
_cell.angle_gamma   90.00
#
_symmetry.space_group_name_H-M   'P 1'
#
loop_
_entity.id
_entity.type
_entity.pdbx_description
1 polymer ?
#
loop_
_entity_poly.entity_id
_entity_poly.type
_entity_poly.pdbx_seq_one_letter_code
_entity_poly.pdbx_strand_id
1 'polypeptide(L)' 'KDVLRDQWRFKGITVSDHGAIKELIKHGTASDPEDAVRVALKSGINMSMSDEYYSMYMPGLNKSGKVTMEELDDATRHV' A
#
# COMPACT_ATOMS: atom_id res chain seq x y z
N LYS A 1 -6.28 8.83 2.30
CA LYS A 1 -7.38 8.55 1.35
C LYS A 1 -8.32 9.75 1.21
N ASP A 2 -8.61 10.43 2.30
CA ASP A 2 -9.64 11.47 2.47
C ASP A 2 -9.68 12.51 1.35
N VAL A 3 -8.57 13.14 1.00
CA VAL A 3 -8.56 14.18 -0.05
C VAL A 3 -8.78 13.57 -1.44
N LEU A 4 -7.89 12.67 -1.86
CA LEU A 4 -7.90 12.14 -3.23
C LEU A 4 -9.14 11.28 -3.53
N ARG A 5 -9.47 10.33 -2.65
CA ARG A 5 -10.55 9.36 -2.86
C ARG A 5 -11.92 9.91 -2.47
N ASP A 6 -12.01 10.63 -1.34
CA ASP A 6 -13.31 11.05 -0.81
C ASP A 6 -13.69 12.45 -1.24
N GLN A 7 -12.81 13.44 -1.12
CA GLN A 7 -13.15 14.82 -1.50
C GLN A 7 -13.12 15.00 -3.02
N TRP A 8 -12.05 14.58 -3.69
CA TRP A 8 -11.89 14.73 -5.14
C TRP A 8 -12.53 13.62 -5.94
N ARG A 9 -13.04 12.58 -5.26
CA ARG A 9 -13.75 11.45 -5.87
C ARG A 9 -12.93 10.72 -6.93
N PHE A 10 -11.60 10.73 -6.84
CA PHE A 10 -10.74 10.03 -7.80
C PHE A 10 -10.98 8.51 -7.76
N LYS A 11 -11.31 7.92 -8.92
CA LYS A 11 -11.64 6.49 -9.10
C LYS A 11 -10.59 5.69 -9.87
N GLY A 12 -9.45 6.30 -10.20
CA GLY A 12 -8.38 5.61 -10.94
C GLY A 12 -7.42 4.83 -10.03
N ILE A 13 -6.30 4.40 -10.62
CA ILE A 13 -5.20 3.72 -9.93
C ILE A 13 -4.28 4.75 -9.28
N THR A 14 -3.78 4.43 -8.09
CA THR A 14 -2.59 5.10 -7.54
C THR A 14 -1.41 4.16 -7.59
N VAL A 15 -0.28 4.68 -8.03
CA VAL A 15 0.97 3.94 -8.20
C VAL A 15 2.03 4.63 -7.36
N SER A 16 2.85 3.88 -6.63
CA SER A 16 4.01 4.47 -5.95
C SER A 16 5.02 4.98 -6.97
N ASP A 17 5.86 5.92 -6.58
CA ASP A 17 7.08 6.21 -7.33
C ASP A 17 8.11 5.07 -7.12
N HIS A 18 9.18 5.08 -7.91
CA HIS A 18 10.21 4.07 -7.96
C HIS A 18 10.85 3.81 -6.57
N GLY A 19 10.50 2.68 -5.96
CA GLY A 19 11.03 2.24 -4.66
C GLY A 19 10.49 3.03 -3.46
N ALA A 20 9.47 3.87 -3.65
CA ALA A 20 8.97 4.79 -2.63
C ALA A 20 8.46 4.07 -1.37
N ILE A 21 7.92 2.85 -1.49
CA ILE A 21 7.44 2.09 -0.32
C ILE A 21 8.63 1.71 0.57
N LYS A 22 9.77 1.31 -0.01
CA LYS A 22 10.99 1.00 0.74
C LYS A 22 11.55 2.24 1.43
N GLU A 23 11.42 3.41 0.82
CA GLU A 23 11.93 4.67 1.37
C GLU A 23 11.15 5.16 2.59
N LEU A 24 9.93 4.68 2.83
CA LEU A 24 9.19 4.95 4.07
C LEU A 24 9.99 4.63 5.34
N ILE A 25 10.85 3.61 5.27
CA ILE A 25 11.74 3.25 6.38
C ILE A 25 12.80 4.33 6.59
N LYS A 26 13.40 4.84 5.50
CA LYS A 26 14.41 5.91 5.57
C LYS A 26 13.81 7.23 6.08
N HIS A 27 12.54 7.48 5.77
CA HIS A 27 11.79 8.63 6.28
C HIS A 27 11.32 8.47 7.73
N GLY A 28 11.50 7.28 8.33
CA GLY A 28 11.09 7.02 9.71
C GLY A 28 9.58 6.88 9.90
N THR A 29 8.82 6.68 8.80
CA THR A 29 7.35 6.52 8.85
C THR A 29 6.91 5.06 8.89
N ALA A 30 7.83 4.12 8.73
CA ALA A 30 7.62 2.69 8.87
C ALA A 30 8.79 2.05 9.62
N SER A 31 8.52 1.05 10.47
CA SER A 31 9.54 0.39 11.30
C SER A 31 10.41 -0.61 10.54
N ASP A 32 9.83 -1.26 9.54
CA ASP A 32 10.43 -2.38 8.80
C ASP A 32 9.69 -2.57 7.45
N PRO A 33 10.15 -3.48 6.57
CA PRO A 33 9.51 -3.71 5.28
C PRO A 33 8.04 -4.15 5.35
N GLU A 34 7.65 -4.97 6.35
CA GLU A 34 6.27 -5.42 6.50
C GLU A 34 5.37 -4.24 6.90
N ASP A 35 5.85 -3.39 7.82
CA ASP A 35 5.16 -2.17 8.21
C ASP A 35 5.05 -1.15 7.06
N ALA A 36 6.09 -1.03 6.23
CA ALA A 36 6.07 -0.17 5.05
C ALA A 36 4.97 -0.57 4.06
N VAL A 37 4.80 -1.88 3.81
CA VAL A 37 3.70 -2.39 2.97
C VAL A 37 2.35 -2.09 3.59
N ARG A 38 2.19 -2.32 4.90
CA ARG A 38 0.95 -2.03 5.63
C ARG A 38 0.57 -0.55 5.54
N VAL A 39 1.54 0.34 5.76
CA VAL A 39 1.34 1.80 5.70
C VAL A 39 0.96 2.24 4.28
N ALA A 40 1.67 1.76 3.26
CA ALA A 40 1.40 2.11 1.86
C ALA A 40 -0.01 1.67 1.43
N LEU A 41 -0.41 0.42 1.71
CA LEU A 41 -1.72 -0.10 1.35
C LEU A 41 -2.84 0.66 2.06
N LYS A 42 -2.73 0.86 3.39
CA LYS A 42 -3.75 1.58 4.17
C LYS A 42 -3.84 3.06 3.78
N SER A 43 -2.76 3.64 3.30
CA SER A 43 -2.75 5.01 2.75
C SER A 43 -3.41 5.10 1.38
N GLY A 44 -3.54 3.97 0.68
CA GLY A 44 -4.30 3.82 -0.55
C GLY A 44 -3.46 3.62 -1.80
N ILE A 45 -2.17 3.26 -1.68
CA ILE A 45 -1.29 2.94 -2.81
C ILE A 45 -1.65 1.56 -3.37
N ASN A 46 -2.15 1.52 -4.61
CA ASN A 46 -2.66 0.30 -5.22
C ASN A 46 -1.55 -0.55 -5.86
N MET A 47 -0.60 0.10 -6.51
CA MET A 47 0.47 -0.56 -7.25
C MET A 47 1.82 -0.07 -6.78
N SER A 48 2.73 -1.02 -6.52
CA SER A 48 4.14 -0.75 -6.28
C SER A 48 4.88 -0.57 -7.61
N MET A 49 5.69 0.48 -7.72
CA MET A 49 6.64 0.66 -8.80
C MET A 49 8.05 0.35 -8.32
N SER A 50 8.63 -0.71 -8.88
CA SER A 50 10.05 -1.06 -8.70
C SER A 50 10.45 -1.38 -7.25
N ASP A 51 9.51 -1.88 -6.43
CA ASP A 51 9.84 -2.59 -5.19
C ASP A 51 9.14 -3.95 -5.11
N GLU A 52 9.83 -4.95 -4.57
CA GLU A 52 9.33 -6.32 -4.45
C GLU A 52 8.46 -6.50 -3.19
N TYR A 53 8.25 -5.42 -2.42
CA TYR A 53 7.76 -5.49 -1.04
C TYR A 53 6.32 -5.97 -0.95
N TYR A 54 5.41 -5.51 -1.82
CA TYR A 54 4.03 -6.01 -1.83
C TYR A 54 3.98 -7.53 -2.04
N SER A 55 4.69 -8.07 -3.03
CA SER A 55 4.71 -9.51 -3.30
C SER A 55 5.31 -10.32 -2.14
N MET A 56 6.32 -9.78 -1.46
CA MET A 56 7.00 -10.46 -0.35
C MET A 56 6.21 -10.48 0.96
N TYR A 57 5.61 -9.35 1.35
CA TYR A 57 5.09 -9.18 2.71
C TYR A 57 3.56 -9.24 2.79
N MET A 58 2.83 -9.01 1.70
CA MET A 58 1.36 -8.97 1.71
C MET A 58 0.71 -10.29 2.16
N PRO A 59 1.18 -11.49 1.74
CA PRO A 59 0.59 -12.75 2.22
C PRO A 59 0.69 -12.92 3.75
N GLY A 60 1.80 -12.48 4.36
CA GLY A 60 1.99 -12.50 5.81
C GLY A 60 1.10 -11.51 6.54
N LEU A 61 0.94 -10.31 5.99
CA LEU A 61 0.04 -9.27 6.52
C LEU A 61 -1.42 -9.71 6.52
N ASN A 62 -1.87 -10.37 5.45
CA ASN A 62 -3.22 -10.92 5.37
C ASN A 62 -3.41 -12.07 6.38
N LYS A 63 -2.47 -13.01 6.43
CA LYS A 63 -2.52 -14.15 7.36
C LYS A 63 -2.53 -13.73 8.83
N SER A 64 -1.84 -12.64 9.16
CA SER A 64 -1.80 -12.09 10.52
C SER A 64 -2.99 -11.17 10.85
N GLY A 65 -3.87 -10.88 9.90
CA GLY A 65 -5.01 -9.98 10.08
C GLY A 65 -4.66 -8.50 10.17
N LYS A 66 -3.40 -8.11 9.89
CA LYS A 66 -2.97 -6.71 9.85
C LYS A 66 -3.48 -5.96 8.61
N VAL A 67 -3.78 -6.73 7.55
CA VAL A 67 -4.46 -6.30 6.34
C VAL A 67 -5.62 -7.26 6.11
N THR A 68 -6.80 -6.76 5.72
CA THR A 68 -7.95 -7.63 5.41
C THR A 68 -8.03 -7.97 3.92
N MET A 69 -8.76 -9.03 3.59
CA MET A 69 -9.05 -9.36 2.19
C MET A 69 -9.82 -8.23 1.50
N GLU A 70 -10.74 -7.54 2.20
CA GLU A 70 -11.46 -6.42 1.61
C GLU A 70 -10.53 -5.25 1.25
N GLU A 71 -9.49 -4.99 2.04
CA GLU A 71 -8.48 -3.96 1.73
C GLU A 71 -7.66 -4.33 0.49
N LEU A 72 -7.36 -5.63 0.30
CA LEU A 72 -6.67 -6.14 -0.89
C LEU A 72 -7.57 -6.09 -2.14
N ASP A 73 -8.82 -6.48 -1.99
CA ASP A 73 -9.80 -6.46 -3.08
C ASP A 73 -10.08 -5.01 -3.52
N ASP A 74 -10.20 -4.06 -2.59
CA ASP A 74 -10.31 -2.64 -2.91
C ASP A 74 -9.06 -2.15 -3.66
N ALA A 75 -7.87 -2.57 -3.25
CA ALA A 75 -6.64 -2.17 -3.92
C ALA A 75 -6.51 -2.73 -5.34
N THR A 76 -6.92 -3.98 -5.55
CA THR A 76 -6.83 -4.68 -6.85
C THR A 76 -7.95 -4.31 -7.81
N ARG A 77 -9.15 -3.97 -7.32
CA ARG A 77 -10.30 -3.57 -8.17
C ARG A 77 -9.98 -2.43 -9.15
N HIS A 78 -9.04 -1.58 -8.80
CA HIS A 78 -8.68 -0.42 -9.60
C HIS A 78 -7.71 -0.76 -10.75
N VAL A 79 -7.01 -1.90 -10.69
CA VAL A 79 -5.96 -2.36 -11.63
C VAL A 79 -6.55 -3.21 -12.75
#